data_AF-A0A497M294-F1
#
_entry.id   AF-A0A497M294-F1
#
_cell.length_a   1.000
_cell.length_b   1.000
_cell.length_c   1.000
_cell.angle_alpha   90.00
_cell.angle_beta   90.00
_cell.angle_gamma   90.00
#
_symmetry.space_group_name_H-M   'P 1'
#
loop_
_entity.id
_entity.type
_entity.pdbx_description
1 polymer ?
#
loop_
_entity_poly.entity_id
_entity_poly.type
_entity_poly.pdbx_seq_one_letter_code
_entity_poly.pdbx_strand_id
1 'polypeptide(L)'
;MQWKERVQKIGQITKLPENFYPKLRRYLKELKETASKKPEKMREYEKVIQLTRDIVNSRLKKIVSLASAPAQTEQILRNLTEEERFLYDRLYKLISEWRTQIIEYEEEGEE
;
A
#
# COMPACT_ATOMS: atom_id res chain seq x y z
N MET A 1 15.92 21.02 -2.53
CA MET A 1 14.92 20.50 -1.57
C MET A 1 13.52 20.98 -1.91
N GLN A 2 12.98 20.68 -3.10
CA GLN A 2 11.54 20.88 -3.42
C GLN A 2 11.16 19.96 -4.59
N TRP A 3 11.00 18.68 -4.30
CA TRP A 3 10.31 17.77 -5.23
C TRP A 3 8.90 17.56 -4.70
N LYS A 4 8.05 18.51 -5.10
CA LYS A 4 6.62 18.35 -5.30
C LYS A 4 5.93 17.64 -4.16
N GLU A 5 5.70 18.45 -3.13
CA GLU A 5 4.46 18.54 -2.35
C GLU A 5 3.22 18.66 -3.28
N ARG A 6 3.06 17.70 -4.21
CA ARG A 6 1.75 17.37 -4.72
C ARG A 6 1.11 16.59 -3.60
N VAL A 7 0.43 17.36 -2.77
CA VAL A 7 -0.87 17.06 -2.18
C VAL A 7 -1.67 16.16 -3.15
N GLN A 8 -1.34 14.86 -3.20
CA GLN A 8 -2.27 13.86 -3.66
C GLN A 8 -3.33 13.88 -2.58
N LYS A 9 -4.43 14.58 -2.87
CA LYS A 9 -5.65 14.65 -2.08
C LYS A 9 -5.79 13.38 -1.24
N ILE A 10 -5.75 13.57 0.07
CA ILE A 10 -6.15 12.57 1.06
C ILE A 10 -7.45 11.94 0.53
N GLY A 11 -7.43 10.63 0.26
CA GLY A 11 -8.57 9.88 -0.26
C GLY A 11 -8.45 9.32 -1.67
N GLN A 12 -7.56 9.81 -2.54
CA GLN A 12 -7.40 9.22 -3.89
C GLN A 12 -6.20 8.27 -3.97
N ILE A 13 -6.50 6.99 -4.13
CA ILE A 13 -5.53 6.00 -4.59
C ILE A 13 -5.44 6.16 -6.11
N THR A 14 -4.28 6.57 -6.60
CA THR A 14 -4.04 6.60 -8.04
C THR A 14 -3.92 5.16 -8.54
N LYS A 15 -4.65 4.80 -9.59
CA LYS A 15 -4.55 3.49 -10.22
C LYS A 15 -3.11 3.27 -10.69
N LEU A 16 -2.47 2.23 -10.17
CA LEU A 16 -1.18 1.78 -10.68
C LEU A 16 -1.42 0.82 -11.86
N PRO A 17 -0.44 0.68 -12.78
CA PRO A 17 -0.51 -0.33 -13.82
C PRO A 17 -0.69 -1.73 -13.24
N GLU A 18 -1.53 -2.55 -13.88
CA GLU A 18 -1.51 -4.01 -13.66
C GLU A 18 -0.08 -4.50 -13.90
N ASN A 19 0.50 -5.17 -12.91
CA ASN A 19 1.91 -5.58 -12.87
C ASN A 19 2.93 -4.50 -12.44
N PHE A 20 2.52 -3.46 -11.72
CA PHE A 20 3.47 -2.51 -11.14
C PHE A 20 4.49 -3.19 -10.21
N TYR A 21 4.04 -3.97 -9.22
CA TYR A 21 4.93 -4.60 -8.25
C TYR A 21 5.85 -5.67 -8.84
N PRO A 22 5.40 -6.56 -9.74
CA PRO A 22 6.29 -7.52 -10.41
C PRO A 22 7.36 -6.83 -11.25
N LYS A 23 6.98 -5.79 -12.03
CA LYS A 23 7.93 -4.99 -12.82
C LYS A 23 8.92 -4.25 -11.92
N LEU A 24 8.44 -3.66 -10.82
CA LEU A 24 9.28 -2.95 -9.86
C LEU A 24 10.29 -3.89 -9.20
N ARG A 25 9.87 -5.09 -8.76
CA ARG A 25 10.77 -6.10 -8.18
C ARG A 25 11.87 -6.51 -9.17
N ARG A 26 11.50 -6.73 -10.43
CA ARG A 26 12.46 -7.05 -11.50
C ARG A 26 13.46 -5.91 -11.72
N TYR A 27 12.97 -4.69 -11.84
CA TYR A 27 13.80 -3.50 -12.01
C TYR A 27 14.77 -3.30 -10.84
N LEU A 28 14.30 -3.43 -9.61
CA LEU A 28 15.16 -3.33 -8.42
C LEU A 28 16.24 -4.41 -8.39
N LYS A 29 15.93 -5.64 -8.83
CA LYS A 29 16.90 -6.74 -8.92
C LYS A 29 18.00 -6.43 -9.94
N GLU A 30 17.62 -6.01 -11.14
CA GLU A 30 18.56 -5.63 -12.21
C GLU A 30 19.43 -4.42 -11.80
N LEU A 31 18.83 -3.44 -11.13
CA LEU A 31 19.53 -2.25 -10.64
C LEU A 31 20.52 -2.59 -9.52
N LYS A 32 20.16 -3.49 -8.60
CA LYS A 32 21.05 -3.99 -7.56
C LYS A 32 22.27 -4.69 -8.16
N GLU A 33 22.06 -5.57 -9.14
CA GLU A 33 23.13 -6.29 -9.81
C GLU A 33 24.09 -5.32 -10.54
N THR A 34 23.53 -4.30 -11.17
CA THR A 34 24.31 -3.26 -11.86
C THR A 34 25.11 -2.42 -10.88
N ALA A 35 24.52 -2.02 -9.74
CA ALA A 35 25.18 -1.25 -8.70
C ALA A 35 26.33 -2.02 -8.03
N SER A 36 26.18 -3.35 -7.85
CA SER A 36 27.28 -4.20 -7.35
C SER A 36 28.47 -4.28 -8.29
N LYS A 37 28.25 -4.12 -9.60
CA LYS A 37 29.31 -4.14 -10.63
C LYS A 37 29.90 -2.75 -10.89
N LYS A 38 29.16 -1.67 -10.61
CA LYS A 38 29.53 -0.29 -10.91
C LYS A 38 29.25 0.64 -9.72
N PRO A 39 30.26 1.07 -8.96
CA PRO A 39 30.10 1.96 -7.80
C PRO A 39 29.38 3.28 -8.12
N GLU A 40 29.54 3.80 -9.34
CA GLU A 40 28.87 5.00 -9.84
C GLU A 40 27.34 4.88 -9.87
N LYS A 41 26.82 3.66 -10.03
CA LYS A 41 25.39 3.36 -10.06
C LYS A 41 24.79 3.14 -8.67
N MET A 42 25.60 3.09 -7.62
CA MET A 42 25.14 2.87 -6.25
C MET A 42 24.23 4.00 -5.75
N ARG A 43 24.59 5.26 -6.06
CA ARG A 43 23.76 6.43 -5.71
C ARG A 43 22.39 6.41 -6.39
N GLU A 44 22.34 5.96 -7.64
CA GLU A 44 21.09 5.82 -8.39
C GLU A 44 20.22 4.72 -7.77
N TYR A 45 20.82 3.59 -7.41
CA TYR A 45 20.14 2.48 -6.72
C TYR A 45 19.53 2.92 -5.38
N GLU A 46 20.29 3.60 -4.53
CA GLU A 46 19.79 4.11 -3.23
C GLU A 46 18.59 5.04 -3.41
N LYS A 47 18.67 5.96 -4.37
CA LYS A 47 17.57 6.88 -4.68
C LYS A 47 16.31 6.15 -5.13
N VAL A 48 16.45 5.15 -6.00
CA VAL A 48 15.33 4.35 -6.50
C VAL A 48 14.70 3.52 -5.37
N ILE A 49 15.51 2.95 -4.47
CA ILE A 49 15.03 2.22 -3.30
C ILE A 49 14.25 3.15 -2.37
N GLN A 50 14.74 4.36 -2.12
CA GLN A 50 14.04 5.34 -1.29
C GLN A 50 12.68 5.69 -1.89
N LEU A 51 12.62 6.03 -3.18
CA LEU A 51 11.36 6.31 -3.88
C LEU A 51 10.39 5.12 -3.83
N THR A 52 10.91 3.90 -3.97
CA THR A 52 10.10 2.68 -3.88
C THR A 52 9.50 2.54 -2.48
N ARG A 53 10.29 2.75 -1.43
CA ARG A 53 9.80 2.71 -0.04
C ARG A 53 8.73 3.75 0.20
N ASP A 54 8.90 4.97 -0.30
CA ASP A 54 7.92 6.04 -0.14
C ASP A 54 6.59 5.71 -0.82
N ILE A 55 6.62 5.13 -2.03
CA ILE A 55 5.43 4.67 -2.75
C ILE A 55 4.74 3.55 -1.97
N VAL A 56 5.48 2.53 -1.54
CA VAL A 56 4.91 1.38 -0.80
C VAL A 56 4.29 1.85 0.52
N ASN A 57 5.01 2.66 1.29
CA ASN A 57 4.56 3.14 2.60
C ASN A 57 3.32 4.04 2.48
N SER A 58 3.32 4.96 1.52
CA SER A 58 2.18 5.86 1.31
C SER A 58 0.92 5.10 0.90
N ARG A 59 1.05 4.07 0.05
CA ARG A 59 -0.07 3.23 -0.37
C ARG A 59 -0.54 2.28 0.74
N LEU A 60 0.38 1.68 1.49
CA LEU A 60 0.06 0.85 2.65
C LEU A 60 -0.79 1.62 3.67
N LYS A 61 -0.39 2.84 4.03
CA LYS A 61 -1.17 3.71 4.94
C LYS A 61 -2.59 3.95 4.44
N LYS A 62 -2.76 4.16 3.12
CA LYS A 62 -4.09 4.32 2.51
C LYS A 62 -4.90 3.02 2.56
N ILE A 63 -4.29 1.87 2.28
CA ILE A 63 -4.97 0.56 2.35
C ILE A 63 -5.45 0.27 3.77
N VAL A 64 -4.59 0.48 4.78
CA VAL A 64 -4.96 0.32 6.19
C VAL A 64 -6.11 1.26 6.54
N SER A 65 -6.02 2.54 6.17
CA SER A 65 -7.11 3.50 6.40
C SER A 65 -8.42 3.10 5.72
N LEU A 66 -8.37 2.52 4.52
CA LEU A 66 -9.56 2.02 3.82
C LEU A 66 -10.13 0.76 4.50
N ALA A 67 -9.27 -0.16 4.95
CA ALA A 67 -9.66 -1.38 5.61
C ALA A 67 -10.29 -1.12 7.00
N SER A 68 -9.87 -0.04 7.67
CA SER A 68 -10.47 0.41 8.93
C SER A 68 -11.80 1.14 8.74
N ALA A 69 -12.14 1.60 7.55
CA ALA A 69 -13.39 2.31 7.30
C ALA A 69 -14.57 1.35 7.05
N PRO A 70 -15.83 1.81 7.09
CA PRO A 70 -16.99 1.02 6.68
C PRO A 70 -16.86 0.50 5.24
N ALA A 71 -17.68 -0.51 4.89
CA ALA A 71 -17.65 -1.17 3.59
C ALA A 71 -17.46 -0.19 2.43
N GLN A 72 -16.32 -0.31 1.76
CA GLN A 72 -15.93 0.59 0.68
C GLN A 72 -16.58 0.17 -0.63
N THR A 73 -16.94 1.14 -1.47
CA THR A 73 -17.53 0.85 -2.78
C THR A 73 -16.47 0.26 -3.73
N GLU A 74 -16.92 -0.63 -4.63
CA GLU A 74 -16.04 -1.25 -5.62
C GLU A 74 -15.32 -0.23 -6.53
N GLN A 75 -15.88 0.97 -6.68
CA GLN A 75 -15.23 2.09 -7.37
C GLN A 75 -13.90 2.51 -6.72
N ILE A 76 -13.79 2.46 -5.40
CA ILE A 76 -12.55 2.80 -4.68
C ILE A 76 -11.53 1.66 -4.83
N LEU A 77 -12.01 0.41 -4.76
CA LEU A 77 -11.18 -0.80 -4.84
C LEU A 77 -10.56 -1.03 -6.23
N ARG A 78 -11.17 -0.52 -7.30
CA ARG A 78 -10.64 -0.60 -8.68
C ARG A 78 -9.29 0.11 -8.90
N ASN A 79 -8.85 0.93 -7.95
CA ASN A 79 -7.56 1.62 -8.01
C ASN A 79 -6.43 0.86 -7.29
N LEU A 80 -6.75 -0.24 -6.63
CA LEU A 80 -5.80 -1.16 -6.03
C LEU A 80 -5.28 -2.13 -7.10
N THR A 81 -4.00 -2.44 -7.02
CA THR A 81 -3.44 -3.60 -7.72
C THR A 81 -3.96 -4.90 -7.09
N GLU A 82 -3.80 -6.04 -7.77
CA GLU A 82 -4.20 -7.35 -7.24
C GLU A 82 -3.52 -7.64 -5.89
N GLU A 83 -2.22 -7.34 -5.76
CA GLU A 83 -1.49 -7.56 -4.52
C GLU A 83 -2.01 -6.68 -3.37
N GLU A 84 -2.42 -5.46 -3.67
CA GLU A 84 -2.98 -4.54 -2.68
C GLU A 84 -4.41 -4.89 -2.31
N ARG A 85 -5.20 -5.39 -3.26
CA ARG A 85 -6.56 -5.86 -3.01
C ARG A 85 -6.56 -7.07 -2.10
N PHE A 86 -5.65 -8.02 -2.35
CA PHE A 86 -5.43 -9.16 -1.46
C PHE A 86 -5.09 -8.71 -0.03
N LEU A 87 -4.22 -7.70 0.12
CA LEU A 87 -3.88 -7.14 1.43
C LEU A 87 -5.08 -6.45 2.08
N TYR A 88 -5.82 -5.65 1.33
CA TYR A 88 -7.03 -4.96 1.78
C TYR A 88 -8.07 -5.96 2.32
N ASP A 89 -8.42 -6.98 1.54
CA ASP A 89 -9.46 -7.94 1.92
C ASP A 89 -9.10 -8.67 3.23
N ARG A 90 -7.82 -9.01 3.40
CA ARG A 90 -7.35 -9.68 4.61
C ARG A 90 -7.37 -8.77 5.84
N LEU A 91 -6.99 -7.50 5.68
CA LEU A 91 -7.05 -6.50 6.74
C LEU A 91 -8.49 -6.16 7.11
N TYR A 92 -9.35 -5.95 6.11
CA TYR A 92 -10.77 -5.63 6.32
C TYR A 92 -11.45 -6.75 7.08
N LYS A 93 -11.24 -8.02 6.67
CA LYS A 93 -11.78 -9.18 7.38
C LYS A 93 -11.34 -9.20 8.85
N LEU A 94 -10.03 -9.10 9.11
CA LEU A 94 -9.48 -9.10 10.47
C LEU A 94 -10.09 -7.97 11.34
N ILE A 95 -10.20 -6.76 10.79
CA ILE A 95 -10.76 -5.60 11.50
C ILE A 95 -12.26 -5.77 11.74
N SER A 96 -12.99 -6.30 10.76
CA SER A 96 -14.44 -6.55 10.88
C SER A 96 -14.74 -7.62 11.91
N GLU A 97 -13.99 -8.73 11.93
CA GLU A 97 -14.13 -9.80 12.91
C GLU A 97 -13.87 -9.27 14.33
N TRP A 98 -12.80 -8.49 14.50
CA TRP A 98 -12.51 -7.86 15.79
C TRP A 98 -13.62 -6.89 16.23
N ARG A 99 -14.16 -6.08 15.33
CA ARG A 99 -15.30 -5.18 15.64
C ARG A 99 -16.54 -5.94 16.06
N THR A 100 -16.88 -7.00 15.33
CA THR A 100 -18.02 -7.85 15.65
C THR A 100 -17.87 -8.46 17.04
N GLN A 101 -16.69 -8.97 17.39
CA GLN A 101 -16.43 -9.45 18.75
C GLN A 101 -16.71 -8.37 19.80
N ILE A 102 -16.20 -7.15 19.63
CA ILE A 102 -16.43 -6.08 20.61
C ILE A 102 -17.91 -5.72 20.77
N ILE A 103 -18.67 -5.69 19.68
CA ILE A 103 -20.11 -5.34 19.70
C ILE A 103 -20.95 -6.49 20.27
N GLU A 104 -20.66 -7.74 19.89
CA GLU A 104 -21.35 -8.92 20.42
C GLU A 104 -21.12 -9.10 21.93
N TYR A 105 -19.93 -8.72 22.44
CA TYR A 105 -19.66 -8.70 23.88
C TYR A 105 -20.42 -7.60 24.64
N GLU A 106 -20.93 -6.57 23.97
CA GLU A 106 -21.72 -5.50 24.60
C GLU A 106 -23.18 -5.92 24.85
N GLU A 107 -23.72 -6.87 24.08
CA GLU A 107 -25.12 -7.33 24.20
C GLU A 107 -25.33 -8.37 25.32
N GLU A 108 -24.29 -9.11 25.73
CA GLU A 108 -24.39 -10.14 26.80
C GLU A 108 -24.26 -9.56 28.23
N GLY A 109 -24.15 -8.24 28.39
CA GLY A 109 -23.92 -7.58 29.68
C GLY A 109 -25.12 -6.87 30.31
N GLU A 110 -26.30 -6.90 29.68
CA GLU A 110 -27.51 -6.17 30.12
C GLU A 110 -28.70 -7.06 30.57
N GLU A 111 -28.47 -8.32 30.95
CA GLU A 111 -29.51 -9.19 31.56
C GLU A 111 -29.31 -9.43 33.06
#